data_AF-A0A2D7WHG0-F1
#
_entry.id   AF-A0A2D7WHG0-F1
#
_cell.length_a   1.000
_cell.length_b   1.000
_cell.length_c   1.000
_cell.angle_alpha   90.00
_cell.angle_beta   90.00
_cell.angle_gamma   90.00
#
_symmetry.space_group_name_H-M   'P 1'
#
loop_
_entity.id
_entity.type
_entity.pdbx_description
1 polymer ?
#
loop_
_entity_poly.entity_id
_entity_poly.type
_entity_poly.pdbx_seq_one_letter_code
_entity_poly.pdbx_strand_id
1 'polypeptide(L)'
;MVKRREPQATTNAKREPTPEQIEAFAAAADGGSPAKKPTPKADLDPNANRDYKAIRVPFNEYEFTKLEELATKTGRTKLNVIRWAILKLAEEVQ
;
A
#
# COMPACT_ATOMS: atom_id res chain seq x y z
N MET A 1 -29.72 41.02 -13.88
CA MET A 1 -30.12 40.26 -12.67
C MET A 1 -29.27 39.00 -12.61
N VAL A 2 -28.38 38.88 -11.62
CA VAL A 2 -27.53 37.68 -11.45
C VAL A 2 -28.39 36.57 -10.83
N LYS A 3 -28.52 35.43 -11.51
CA LYS A 3 -29.22 34.25 -10.98
C LYS A 3 -28.44 33.71 -9.78
N ARG A 4 -28.96 33.94 -8.58
CA ARG A 4 -28.38 33.43 -7.32
C ARG A 4 -28.61 31.91 -7.30
N ARG A 5 -27.56 31.12 -7.06
CA ARG A 5 -27.69 29.68 -6.86
C ARG A 5 -28.13 29.45 -5.41
N GLU A 6 -29.25 28.75 -5.21
CA GLU A 6 -29.60 28.25 -3.88
C GLU A 6 -28.75 27.01 -3.58
N PRO A 7 -28.18 26.89 -2.37
CA PRO A 7 -27.47 25.69 -1.98
C PRO A 7 -28.47 24.54 -1.89
N GLN A 8 -28.30 23.51 -2.73
CA GLN A 8 -29.01 22.25 -2.55
C GLN A 8 -28.61 21.69 -1.19
N ALA A 9 -29.59 21.54 -0.30
CA ALA A 9 -29.41 20.86 0.97
C ALA A 9 -28.99 19.41 0.68
N THR A 10 -27.69 19.16 0.74
CA THR A 10 -27.17 17.80 0.83
C THR A 10 -27.75 17.19 2.10
N THR A 11 -28.14 15.92 2.02
CA THR A 11 -28.79 15.12 3.08
C THR A 11 -28.00 15.02 4.39
N ASN A 12 -26.82 15.64 4.48
CA ASN A 12 -25.98 15.71 5.66
C ASN A 12 -26.12 17.02 6.46
N ALA A 13 -26.90 18.01 6.00
CA ALA A 13 -26.99 19.33 6.64
C ALA A 13 -27.70 19.37 8.02
N LYS A 14 -28.20 18.23 8.53
CA LYS A 14 -28.98 18.16 9.79
C LYS A 14 -28.55 17.03 10.75
N ARG A 15 -27.32 16.52 10.64
CA ARG A 15 -26.81 15.57 11.65
C ARG A 15 -25.97 16.35 12.63
N GLU A 16 -26.50 16.56 13.83
CA GLU A 16 -25.68 16.99 14.96
C GLU A 16 -24.54 15.98 15.12
N PRO A 17 -23.28 16.44 15.21
CA PRO A 17 -22.16 15.55 15.40
C PRO A 17 -22.35 14.81 16.71
N THR A 18 -22.19 13.49 16.68
CA THR A 18 -22.26 12.66 17.89
C THR A 18 -21.16 13.09 18.89
N PRO A 19 -21.37 12.95 20.20
CA PRO A 19 -20.38 13.33 21.22
C PRO A 19 -18.98 12.75 20.94
N GLU A 20 -18.91 11.50 20.47
CA GLU A 20 -17.65 10.83 20.10
C GLU A 20 -16.91 11.52 18.93
N GLN A 21 -17.65 12.09 17.97
CA GLN A 21 -17.06 12.83 16.85
C GLN A 21 -16.50 14.19 17.30
N ILE A 22 -17.15 14.82 18.29
CA ILE A 22 -16.70 16.09 18.87
C ILE A 22 -15.41 15.86 19.66
N GLU A 23 -15.36 14.82 20.49
CA GLU A 23 -14.17 14.47 21.26
C GLU A 23 -13.00 14.04 20.36
N ALA A 24 -13.25 13.25 19.32
CA ALA A 24 -12.23 12.87 18.36
C ALA A 24 -11.69 14.08 17.58
N PHE A 25 -12.53 15.07 17.28
CA PHE A 25 -12.14 16.32 16.63
C PHE A 25 -11.30 17.20 17.56
N ALA A 26 -11.69 17.35 18.83
CA ALA A 26 -10.94 18.11 19.84
C ALA A 26 -9.56 17.48 20.09
N ALA A 27 -9.51 16.15 20.26
CA ALA A 27 -8.26 15.42 20.44
C ALA A 27 -7.31 15.57 19.23
N ALA A 28 -7.86 15.61 18.00
CA ALA A 28 -7.07 15.86 16.79
C ALA A 28 -6.50 17.29 16.70
N ALA A 29 -7.19 18.28 17.28
CA ALA A 29 -6.70 19.66 17.34
C ALA A 29 -5.56 19.83 18.36
N ASP A 30 -5.58 19.08 19.47
CA ASP A 30 -4.53 19.05 20.50
C ASP A 30 -3.32 18.18 20.12
N GLY A 31 -3.19 17.77 18.85
CA GLY A 31 -2.07 16.97 18.34
C GLY A 31 -2.23 15.46 18.54
N GLY A 32 -3.35 15.00 19.09
CA GLY A 32 -3.73 13.59 19.15
C GLY A 32 -4.14 13.09 17.76
N SER A 33 -3.20 12.54 17.00
CA SER A 33 -3.54 11.91 15.71
C SER A 33 -4.66 10.89 15.93
N PRO A 34 -5.79 10.95 15.20
CA PRO A 34 -6.82 9.93 15.33
C PRO A 34 -6.15 8.59 15.04
N ALA A 35 -6.22 7.68 16.01
CA ALA A 35 -5.60 6.37 15.93
C ALA A 35 -5.96 5.77 14.57
N LYS A 36 -4.97 5.69 13.69
CA LYS A 36 -5.09 5.15 12.34
C LYS A 36 -5.54 3.71 12.54
N LYS A 37 -6.85 3.46 12.47
CA LYS A 37 -7.41 2.11 12.61
C LYS A 37 -6.59 1.23 11.68
N PRO A 38 -6.00 0.12 12.18
CA PRO A 38 -5.23 -0.75 11.33
C PRO A 38 -6.18 -1.24 10.25
N THR A 39 -5.98 -0.75 9.03
CA THR A 39 -6.68 -1.27 7.86
C THR A 39 -6.41 -2.77 7.86
N PRO A 40 -7.45 -3.63 7.87
CA PRO A 40 -7.22 -5.06 7.79
C PRO A 40 -6.32 -5.32 6.60
N LYS A 41 -5.28 -6.15 6.79
CA LYS A 41 -4.41 -6.59 5.69
C LYS A 41 -5.35 -7.14 4.62
N ALA A 42 -5.49 -6.42 3.51
CA ALA A 42 -6.30 -6.92 2.40
C ALA A 42 -5.71 -8.28 2.02
N ASP A 43 -6.56 -9.29 1.87
CA ASP A 43 -6.12 -10.58 1.34
C ASP A 43 -5.62 -10.33 -0.08
N LEU A 44 -4.30 -10.34 -0.25
CA LEU A 44 -3.64 -10.13 -1.54
C LEU A 44 -3.59 -11.45 -2.27
N ASP A 45 -4.03 -11.48 -3.52
CA ASP A 45 -3.92 -12.66 -4.39
C ASP A 45 -2.44 -12.86 -4.82
N PRO A 46 -1.80 -14.00 -4.49
CA PRO A 46 -0.43 -14.31 -4.91
C PRO A 46 -0.24 -14.40 -6.42
N ASN A 47 -1.31 -14.67 -7.18
CA ASN A 47 -1.27 -14.84 -8.64
C ASN A 47 -1.69 -13.57 -9.40
N ALA A 48 -1.87 -12.44 -8.70
CA ALA A 48 -2.20 -11.17 -9.31
C ALA A 48 -1.15 -10.72 -10.35
N ASN A 49 -1.58 -9.86 -11.28
CA ASN A 49 -0.70 -9.31 -12.30
C ASN A 49 0.43 -8.44 -11.68
N ARG A 50 1.60 -8.46 -12.30
CA ARG A 50 2.87 -7.93 -11.76
C ARG A 50 3.09 -6.45 -12.08
N ASP A 51 2.02 -5.67 -12.20
CA ASP A 51 2.02 -4.28 -12.65
C ASP A 51 1.89 -3.27 -11.49
N TYR A 52 1.89 -3.74 -10.24
CA TYR A 52 1.68 -2.89 -9.07
C TYR A 52 2.78 -1.85 -8.86
N LYS A 53 4.05 -2.28 -8.84
CA LYS A 53 5.20 -1.38 -8.65
C LYS A 53 6.49 -1.98 -9.20
N ALA A 54 7.28 -1.15 -9.91
CA ALA A 54 8.60 -1.51 -10.39
C ALA A 54 9.70 -0.95 -9.47
N ILE A 55 10.82 -1.66 -9.38
CA ILE A 55 12.04 -1.22 -8.69
C ILE A 55 13.22 -1.23 -9.66
N ARG A 56 14.14 -0.29 -9.51
CA ARG A 56 15.43 -0.30 -10.19
C ARG A 56 16.51 -0.68 -9.17
N VAL A 57 17.17 -1.79 -9.40
CA VAL A 57 18.23 -2.30 -8.51
C VAL A 57 19.53 -2.32 -9.30
N PRO A 58 20.50 -1.43 -9.00
CA PRO A 58 21.84 -1.54 -9.55
C PRO A 58 22.55 -2.74 -8.91
N PHE A 59 23.31 -3.49 -9.71
CA PHE A 59 24.13 -4.62 -9.27
C PHE A 59 25.59 -4.34 -9.57
N ASN A 60 26.49 -4.83 -8.71
CA ASN A 60 27.88 -5.00 -9.10
C ASN A 60 28.05 -6.26 -9.97
N GLU A 61 29.24 -6.43 -10.55
CA GLU A 61 29.54 -7.57 -11.43
C GLU A 61 29.34 -8.92 -10.72
N TYR A 62 29.86 -9.05 -9.51
CA TYR A 62 29.77 -10.28 -8.72
C TYR A 62 28.32 -10.72 -8.47
N GLU A 63 27.48 -9.80 -8.00
CA GLU A 63 26.06 -10.04 -7.75
C GLU A 63 25.32 -10.42 -9.02
N PHE A 64 25.62 -9.73 -10.13
CA PHE A 64 24.98 -9.99 -11.40
C PHE A 64 25.39 -11.36 -11.95
N THR A 65 26.66 -11.74 -11.89
CA THR A 65 27.12 -13.08 -12.29
C THR A 65 26.42 -14.18 -11.47
N LYS A 66 26.25 -13.99 -10.16
CA LYS A 66 25.51 -14.95 -9.32
C LYS A 66 24.05 -15.06 -9.72
N LEU A 67 23.40 -13.96 -10.08
CA LEU A 67 22.04 -13.95 -10.60
C LEU A 67 21.94 -14.74 -11.92
N GLU A 68 22.91 -14.61 -12.82
CA GLU A 68 22.95 -15.35 -14.09
C GLU A 68 23.19 -16.85 -13.90
N GLU A 69 24.14 -17.22 -13.05
CA GLU A 69 24.38 -18.62 -12.68
C GLU A 69 23.13 -19.27 -12.08
N LEU A 70 22.41 -18.54 -11.21
CA LEU A 70 21.21 -19.07 -10.57
C LEU A 70 20.03 -19.15 -11.55
N ALA A 71 19.89 -18.18 -12.44
CA ALA A 71 18.90 -18.20 -13.53
C ALA A 71 19.09 -19.40 -14.45
N THR A 72 20.33 -19.66 -14.88
CA THR A 72 20.65 -20.81 -15.75
C THR A 72 20.40 -22.14 -15.05
N LYS A 73 20.87 -22.31 -13.81
CA LYS A 73 20.66 -23.54 -13.01
C LYS A 73 19.18 -23.86 -12.76
N THR A 74 18.37 -22.83 -12.55
CA THR A 74 16.94 -22.99 -12.19
C THR A 74 15.99 -22.95 -13.38
N GLY A 75 16.50 -22.68 -14.60
CA GLY A 75 15.70 -22.52 -15.81
C GLY A 75 14.75 -21.32 -15.78
N ARG A 76 15.03 -20.32 -14.92
CA ARG A 76 14.17 -19.15 -14.70
C ARG A 76 14.80 -17.90 -15.30
N THR A 77 13.98 -16.93 -15.70
CA THR A 77 14.49 -15.60 -16.08
C THR A 77 15.04 -14.88 -14.85
N LYS A 78 16.01 -13.99 -15.04
CA LYS A 78 16.65 -13.21 -13.96
C LYS A 78 15.62 -12.50 -13.07
N LEU A 79 14.60 -11.88 -13.67
CA LEU A 79 13.51 -11.23 -12.93
C LEU A 79 12.64 -12.23 -12.15
N ASN A 80 12.44 -13.45 -12.65
CA ASN A 80 11.68 -14.46 -11.95
C ASN A 80 12.48 -15.06 -10.78
N VAL A 81 13.80 -15.19 -10.94
CA VAL A 81 14.72 -15.59 -9.87
C VAL A 81 14.65 -14.64 -8.69
N ILE A 82 14.73 -13.33 -8.93
CA ILE A 82 14.67 -12.33 -7.85
C ILE A 82 13.37 -12.46 -7.05
N ARG A 83 12.23 -12.59 -7.75
CA ARG A 83 10.92 -12.78 -7.09
C ARG A 83 10.86 -14.07 -6.28
N TRP A 84 11.35 -15.16 -6.86
CA TRP A 84 11.39 -16.46 -6.18
C TRP A 84 12.28 -16.42 -4.94
N ALA A 85 13.45 -15.78 -5.01
CA ALA A 85 14.35 -15.62 -3.88
C ALA A 85 13.73 -14.81 -2.74
N ILE A 86 12.97 -13.75 -3.05
CA ILE A 86 12.26 -12.96 -2.04
C ILE A 86 11.23 -13.82 -1.30
N LEU A 87 10.41 -14.59 -2.03
CA LEU A 87 9.39 -15.44 -1.41
C LEU A 87 10.04 -16.53 -0.55
N LYS A 88 11.08 -17.18 -1.07
CA LYS A 88 11.82 -18.21 -0.33
C LYS A 88 12.45 -17.67 0.95
N LEU A 89 13.09 -16.50 0.89
CA LEU A 89 13.67 -15.86 2.07
C LEU A 89 12.59 -15.42 3.07
N ALA A 90 11.43 -14.95 2.59
CA ALA A 90 10.31 -14.58 3.45
C ALA A 90 9.75 -15.80 4.20
N GLU A 91 9.68 -16.97 3.56
CA GLU A 91 9.31 -18.25 4.21
C GLU A 91 10.34 -18.70 5.24
N GLU A 92 11.63 -18.46 5.02
CA GLU A 92 12.70 -18.85 5.95
C GLU A 92 12.78 -17.95 7.21
N VAL A 93 12.33 -16.70 7.11
CA VAL A 93 12.41 -15.71 8.21
C VAL A 93 11.14 -15.67 9.07
N GLN A 94 10.01 -16.19 8.55
CA GLN A 94 8.73 -16.27 9.27
C GLN A 94 8.67 -17.48 10.21
#